data_AF-A0A2E1CP41-F1
#
_entry.id   AF-A0A2E1CP41-F1
#
_cell.length_a   1.000
_cell.length_b   1.000
_cell.length_c   1.000
_cell.angle_alpha   90.00
_cell.angle_beta   90.00
_cell.angle_gamma   90.00
#
_symmetry.space_group_name_H-M   'P 1'
#
loop_
_entity.id
_entity.type
_entity.pdbx_description
1 polymer ?
#
loop_
_entity_poly.entity_id
_entity_poly.type
_entity_poly.pdbx_seq_one_letter_code
_entity_poly.pdbx_strand_id
1 'polypeptide(L)'
;MTNLNQQILKFDYEQNFKDQDFYVSSSNEHSFSLLNGWPKWDKNFINIIGENFSGKSHLINIFLEKYKGIKINSEDINNDFLQRIKIYENIVVEDLNEKINENLLFTLINIIDQDNKYMIVTSEIPIVDI
;
A
#
# COMPACT_ATOMS: atom_id res chain seq x y z
N MET A 1 40.82 -17.71 34.10
CA MET A 1 39.57 -17.82 33.34
C MET A 1 38.81 -16.52 33.52
N THR A 2 38.68 -15.71 32.48
CA THR A 2 37.87 -14.47 32.53
C THR A 2 36.41 -14.86 32.69
N ASN A 3 35.78 -14.36 33.75
CA ASN A 3 34.37 -14.57 34.03
C ASN A 3 33.53 -13.87 32.94
N LEU A 4 33.19 -14.59 31.87
CA LEU A 4 32.29 -14.12 30.82
C LEU A 4 30.85 -14.25 31.32
N ASN A 5 30.42 -13.28 32.12
CA ASN A 5 29.02 -13.13 32.48
C ASN A 5 28.29 -12.42 31.33
N GLN A 6 27.89 -13.18 30.32
CA GLN A 6 27.00 -12.66 29.27
C GLN A 6 25.64 -12.33 29.91
N GLN A 7 25.29 -11.05 29.95
CA GLN A 7 23.98 -10.63 30.41
C GLN A 7 22.92 -10.92 29.35
N ILE A 8 21.70 -11.20 29.81
CA ILE A 8 20.54 -11.39 28.93
C ILE A 8 20.23 -10.06 28.27
N LEU A 9 20.35 -10.00 26.94
CA LEU A 9 19.82 -8.88 26.18
C LEU A 9 18.29 -9.00 26.17
N LYS A 10 17.63 -8.21 27.03
CA LYS A 10 16.17 -8.17 27.08
C LYS A 10 15.65 -7.36 25.89
N PHE A 11 15.13 -8.05 24.89
CA PHE A 11 14.41 -7.43 23.78
C PHE A 11 12.96 -7.11 24.15
N ASP A 12 12.74 -6.53 25.34
CA ASP A 12 11.41 -6.12 25.82
C ASP A 12 10.96 -4.82 25.11
N TYR A 13 11.31 -4.67 23.82
CA TYR A 13 10.85 -3.57 23.00
C TYR A 13 9.43 -3.89 22.56
N GLU A 14 8.49 -2.99 22.87
CA GLU A 14 7.22 -2.95 22.16
C GLU A 14 7.54 -2.84 20.65
N GLN A 15 6.97 -3.71 19.82
CA GLN A 15 7.01 -3.51 18.37
C GLN A 15 6.32 -2.18 18.10
N ASN A 16 7.11 -1.13 17.89
CA ASN A 16 6.60 0.20 17.60
C ASN A 16 6.07 0.21 16.16
N PHE A 17 4.76 0.01 16.02
CA PHE A 17 4.01 0.22 14.77
C PHE A 17 3.41 1.63 14.72
N LYS A 18 4.08 2.65 15.26
CA LYS A 18 3.55 4.02 15.26
C LYS A 18 3.99 4.74 13.98
N ASP A 19 3.09 5.50 13.36
CA ASP A 19 3.35 6.35 12.17
C ASP A 19 4.61 7.24 12.27
N GLN A 20 5.02 7.55 13.50
CA GLN A 20 6.17 8.37 13.82
C GLN A 20 7.52 7.68 13.48
N ASP A 21 7.50 6.38 13.18
CA ASP A 21 8.68 5.55 12.91
C ASP A 21 8.88 5.20 11.43
N PHE A 22 8.10 5.75 10.49
CA PHE A 22 8.47 5.63 9.09
C PHE A 22 9.73 6.45 8.83
N TYR A 23 10.87 5.76 8.81
CA TYR A 23 12.15 6.39 8.54
C TYR A 23 12.20 6.83 7.07
N VAL A 24 11.87 8.10 6.84
CA VAL A 24 12.03 8.73 5.53
C VAL A 24 13.52 8.83 5.24
N SER A 25 13.92 8.23 4.13
CA SER A 25 15.27 8.27 3.61
C SER A 25 15.24 8.55 2.12
N SER A 26 16.40 8.83 1.53
CA SER A 26 16.50 9.14 0.10
C SER A 26 15.84 8.09 -0.83
N SER A 27 15.72 6.83 -0.41
CA SER A 27 15.13 5.76 -1.23
C SER A 27 13.60 5.71 -1.21
N ASN A 28 12.94 6.30 -0.21
CA ASN A 28 11.48 6.24 -0.05
C ASN A 28 10.81 7.63 0.03
N GLU A 29 11.60 8.69 0.11
CA GLU A 29 11.14 10.08 0.23
C GLU A 29 10.20 10.49 -0.91
N HIS A 30 10.48 10.06 -2.13
CA HIS A 30 9.62 10.36 -3.29
C HIS A 30 8.23 9.73 -3.14
N SER A 31 8.17 8.43 -2.86
CA SER A 31 6.90 7.70 -2.68
C SER A 31 6.12 8.24 -1.48
N PHE A 32 6.80 8.56 -0.38
CA PHE A 32 6.18 9.16 0.80
C PHE A 32 5.61 10.55 0.51
N SER A 33 6.37 11.40 -0.18
CA SER A 33 5.92 12.75 -0.55
C SER A 33 4.75 12.72 -1.54
N LEU A 34 4.80 11.80 -2.51
CA LEU A 34 3.73 11.57 -3.46
C LEU A 34 2.42 11.22 -2.75
N LEU A 35 2.43 10.22 -1.85
CA LEU A 35 1.23 9.83 -1.09
C LEU A 35 0.71 10.96 -0.19
N ASN A 36 1.60 11.73 0.42
CA ASN A 36 1.22 12.91 1.21
C ASN A 36 0.69 14.09 0.37
N GLY A 37 0.93 14.07 -0.95
CA GLY A 37 0.42 15.06 -1.90
C GLY A 37 -1.07 14.91 -2.22
N TRP A 38 -1.73 13.84 -1.76
CA TRP A 38 -3.16 13.64 -1.98
C TRP A 38 -3.97 14.83 -1.41
N PRO A 39 -5.02 15.33 -2.11
CA PRO A 39 -5.61 14.82 -3.36
C PRO A 39 -5.06 15.45 -4.65
N LYS A 40 -3.88 16.11 -4.62
CA LYS A 40 -3.36 16.91 -5.75
C LYS A 40 -2.54 16.10 -6.77
N TRP A 41 -2.79 14.80 -6.88
CA TRP A 41 -2.07 13.97 -7.84
C TRP A 41 -2.44 14.34 -9.28
N ASP A 42 -1.49 14.23 -10.21
CA ASP A 42 -1.75 14.46 -11.64
C ASP A 42 -2.75 13.45 -12.23
N LYS A 43 -2.75 12.24 -11.66
CA LYS A 43 -3.67 11.15 -11.96
C LYS A 43 -4.19 10.56 -10.67
N ASN A 44 -5.45 10.11 -10.70
CA ASN A 44 -6.11 9.44 -9.59
C ASN A 44 -5.67 7.97 -9.42
N PHE A 45 -4.76 7.47 -10.25
CA PHE A 45 -4.22 6.12 -10.19
C PHE A 45 -2.71 6.16 -9.95
N ILE A 46 -2.24 5.45 -8.92
CA ILE A 46 -0.82 5.31 -8.58
C ILE A 46 -0.45 3.82 -8.48
N ASN A 47 0.70 3.44 -9.03
CA ASN A 47 1.30 2.13 -8.81
C ASN A 47 2.60 2.27 -8.00
N ILE A 48 2.64 1.69 -6.80
CA ILE A 48 3.82 1.59 -5.95
C ILE A 48 4.48 0.23 -6.21
N ILE A 49 5.69 0.27 -6.75
CA ILE A 49 6.43 -0.90 -7.19
C ILE A 49 7.63 -1.13 -6.27
N GLY A 50 7.94 -2.38 -5.98
CA GLY A 50 9.16 -2.76 -5.27
C GLY A 50 9.12 -4.19 -4.78
N GLU A 51 10.28 -4.74 -4.41
CA GLU A 51 10.39 -6.11 -3.92
C GLU A 51 9.58 -6.34 -2.63
N ASN A 52 9.42 -7.60 -2.24
CA ASN A 52 8.88 -7.95 -0.94
C ASN A 52 9.71 -7.34 0.19
N PHE A 53 9.03 -6.94 1.26
CA PHE A 53 9.65 -6.30 2.44
C PHE A 53 10.31 -4.92 2.18
N SER A 54 10.07 -4.30 1.01
CA SER A 54 10.55 -2.92 0.71
C SER A 54 9.74 -1.79 1.37
N GLY A 55 8.69 -2.11 2.15
CA GLY A 55 7.89 -1.13 2.88
C GLY A 55 6.63 -0.63 2.16
N LYS A 56 6.24 -1.21 1.02
CA LYS A 56 5.02 -0.85 0.26
C LYS A 56 3.77 -0.82 1.14
N SER A 57 3.47 -1.91 1.85
CA SER A 57 2.29 -2.01 2.71
C SER A 57 2.33 -1.03 3.89
N HIS A 58 3.52 -0.69 4.38
CA HIS A 58 3.67 0.30 5.43
C HIS A 58 3.31 1.71 4.92
N LEU A 59 3.78 2.10 3.73
CA LEU A 59 3.37 3.35 3.07
C LEU A 59 1.86 3.42 2.85
N ILE A 60 1.24 2.32 2.43
CA ILE A 60 -0.22 2.21 2.26
C ILE A 60 -0.95 2.41 3.59
N ASN A 61 -0.48 1.80 4.68
CA ASN A 61 -1.11 1.95 5.98
C ASN A 61 -1.07 3.41 6.45
N ILE A 62 0.08 4.08 6.33
CA ILE A 62 0.20 5.53 6.62
C ILE A 62 -0.82 6.34 5.82
N PHE A 63 -0.93 6.07 4.52
CA PHE A 63 -1.90 6.74 3.65
C PHE A 63 -3.35 6.52 4.13
N LEU A 64 -3.73 5.27 4.44
CA LEU A 64 -5.09 4.92 4.89
C LEU A 64 -5.41 5.46 6.28
N GLU A 65 -4.44 5.52 7.18
CA GLU A 65 -4.62 6.13 8.50
C GLU A 65 -4.95 7.61 8.38
N LYS A 66 -4.23 8.32 7.48
CA LYS A 66 -4.37 9.76 7.24
C LYS A 66 -5.61 10.14 6.43
N TYR A 67 -5.88 9.44 5.33
CA TYR A 67 -6.89 9.85 4.35
C TYR A 67 -8.14 8.97 4.32
N LYS A 68 -8.13 7.85 5.05
CA LYS A 68 -9.18 6.82 5.05
C LYS A 68 -9.38 6.21 3.66
N GLY A 69 -9.95 5.02 3.63
CA GLY A 69 -10.16 4.28 2.40
C GLY A 69 -10.46 2.82 2.67
N ILE A 70 -10.58 2.06 1.60
CA ILE A 70 -10.74 0.61 1.65
C ILE A 70 -9.53 -0.07 1.02
N LYS A 71 -9.10 -1.17 1.62
CA LYS A 71 -7.97 -1.98 1.17
C LYS A 71 -8.42 -3.41 0.90
N ILE A 72 -7.86 -4.03 -0.13
CA ILE A 72 -8.04 -5.45 -0.44
C ILE A 72 -6.74 -6.03 -1.03
N ASN A 73 -6.50 -7.33 -0.83
CA ASN A 73 -5.45 -8.02 -1.58
C ASN A 73 -5.96 -8.34 -2.99
N SER A 74 -5.09 -8.34 -4.00
CA SER A 74 -5.50 -8.50 -5.39
C SER A 74 -6.26 -9.82 -5.65
N GLU A 75 -5.84 -10.90 -4.98
CA GLU A 75 -6.46 -12.22 -5.06
C GLU A 75 -7.89 -12.28 -4.50
N ASP A 76 -8.25 -11.35 -3.63
CA ASP A 76 -9.57 -11.29 -2.99
C ASP A 76 -10.57 -10.41 -3.76
N ILE A 77 -10.14 -9.75 -4.84
CA ILE A 77 -11.03 -8.92 -5.66
C ILE A 77 -12.16 -9.77 -6.24
N ASN A 78 -13.39 -9.36 -5.94
CA ASN A 78 -14.60 -10.02 -6.42
C ASN A 78 -15.73 -9.00 -6.62
N ASN A 79 -16.87 -9.46 -7.14
CA ASN A 79 -18.01 -8.59 -7.42
C ASN A 79 -18.60 -7.91 -6.16
N ASP A 80 -18.50 -8.54 -4.98
CA ASP A 80 -18.94 -7.90 -3.72
C ASP A 80 -18.06 -6.71 -3.39
N PHE A 81 -16.74 -6.87 -3.52
CA PHE A 81 -15.79 -5.77 -3.35
C PHE A 81 -16.08 -4.62 -4.32
N LEU A 82 -16.34 -4.91 -5.60
CA LEU A 82 -16.69 -3.90 -6.60
C LEU A 82 -17.97 -3.11 -6.25
N GLN A 83 -18.91 -3.70 -5.52
CA GLN A 83 -20.05 -2.94 -4.99
C GLN A 83 -19.66 -2.10 -3.78
N ARG A 84 -18.84 -2.65 -2.87
CA ARG A 84 -18.41 -1.97 -1.65
C ARG A 84 -17.58 -0.72 -1.93
N ILE A 85 -16.70 -0.72 -2.94
CA ILE A 85 -15.84 0.43 -3.26
C ILE A 85 -16.61 1.69 -3.67
N LYS A 86 -17.87 1.57 -4.10
CA LYS A 86 -18.67 2.71 -4.59
C LYS A 86 -18.85 3.81 -3.55
N ILE A 87 -18.86 3.48 -2.26
CA ILE A 87 -18.99 4.44 -1.17
C ILE A 87 -17.65 4.97 -0.64
N TYR A 88 -16.51 4.48 -1.14
CA TYR A 88 -15.17 4.93 -0.74
C TYR A 88 -14.57 5.83 -1.82
N GLU A 89 -13.81 6.84 -1.39
CA GLU A 89 -13.06 7.73 -2.28
C GLU A 89 -11.67 7.16 -2.61
N ASN A 90 -10.99 6.58 -1.62
CA ASN A 90 -9.67 5.99 -1.77
C ASN A 90 -9.75 4.46 -1.70
N ILE A 91 -9.18 3.80 -2.72
CA ILE A 91 -9.19 2.36 -2.90
C ILE A 91 -7.74 1.90 -3.01
N VAL A 92 -7.37 0.89 -2.24
CA VAL A 92 -6.05 0.26 -2.31
C VAL A 92 -6.17 -1.21 -2.66
N VAL A 93 -5.42 -1.61 -3.69
CA VAL A 93 -5.23 -3.02 -4.06
C VAL A 93 -3.79 -3.41 -3.75
N GLU A 94 -3.60 -4.31 -2.81
CA GLU A 94 -2.29 -4.83 -2.45
C GLU A 94 -1.90 -6.03 -3.33
N ASP A 95 -0.60 -6.13 -3.60
CA ASP A 95 0.06 -7.31 -4.17
C ASP A 95 -0.52 -7.76 -5.51
N LEU A 96 -0.76 -6.82 -6.42
CA LEU A 96 -1.18 -7.10 -7.79
C LEU A 96 -0.11 -7.91 -8.53
N ASN A 97 -0.54 -8.98 -9.18
CA ASN A 97 0.28 -9.90 -9.96
C ASN A 97 -0.55 -10.54 -11.09
N GLU A 98 0.10 -11.34 -11.94
CA GLU A 98 -0.47 -11.95 -13.15
C GLU A 98 -1.68 -12.88 -12.89
N LYS A 99 -1.93 -13.30 -11.65
CA LYS A 99 -3.06 -14.19 -11.33
C LYS A 99 -4.41 -13.45 -11.27
N ILE A 100 -4.40 -12.12 -11.30
CA ILE A 100 -5.62 -11.32 -11.24
C ILE A 100 -6.53 -11.61 -12.43
N ASN A 101 -7.84 -11.65 -12.19
CA ASN A 101 -8.80 -11.72 -13.29
C ASN A 101 -8.85 -10.35 -14.01
N GLU A 102 -8.36 -10.31 -15.24
CA GLU A 102 -8.31 -9.09 -16.07
C GLU A 102 -9.66 -8.38 -16.19
N ASN A 103 -10.77 -9.13 -16.33
CA ASN A 103 -12.10 -8.52 -16.43
C ASN A 103 -12.50 -7.81 -15.13
N LEU A 104 -12.14 -8.37 -13.98
CA LEU A 104 -12.37 -7.72 -12.69
C LEU A 104 -11.51 -6.48 -12.52
N LEU A 105 -10.22 -6.55 -12.87
CA LEU A 105 -9.32 -5.41 -12.82
C LEU A 105 -9.77 -4.28 -13.76
N PHE A 106 -10.16 -4.61 -14.98
CA PHE A 106 -10.71 -3.66 -15.94
C PHE A 106 -11.99 -3.00 -15.42
N THR A 107 -12.90 -3.79 -14.86
CA THR A 107 -14.14 -3.26 -14.25
C THR A 107 -13.82 -2.34 -13.07
N LEU A 108 -12.86 -2.71 -12.22
CA LEU A 108 -12.40 -1.89 -11.12
C LEU A 108 -11.87 -0.54 -11.60
N ILE A 109 -10.94 -0.53 -12.55
CA ILE A 109 -10.36 0.70 -13.11
C ILE A 109 -11.45 1.60 -13.72
N ASN A 110 -12.41 1.03 -14.43
CA ASN A 110 -13.53 1.80 -14.98
C ASN A 110 -14.39 2.45 -13.90
N ILE A 111 -14.67 1.76 -12.79
CA ILE A 111 -15.41 2.35 -11.66
C ILE A 111 -14.63 3.52 -11.07
N ILE A 112 -13.30 3.37 -10.91
CA ILE A 112 -12.44 4.43 -10.38
C ILE A 112 -12.46 5.68 -11.27
N ASP A 113 -12.34 5.51 -12.59
CA ASP A 113 -12.34 6.60 -13.56
C ASP A 113 -13.72 7.30 -13.64
N GLN A 114 -14.79 6.52 -13.77
CA GLN A 114 -16.16 7.05 -13.90
C GLN A 114 -16.63 7.80 -12.66
N ASP A 115 -16.32 7.29 -11.48
CA ASP A 115 -16.74 7.88 -10.21
C ASP A 115 -15.72 8.90 -9.67
N ASN A 116 -14.66 9.21 -10.43
CA ASN A 116 -13.57 10.13 -10.06
C ASN A 116 -12.97 9.82 -8.66
N LYS A 117 -12.70 8.54 -8.42
CA LYS A 117 -12.11 8.02 -7.17
C LYS A 117 -10.58 7.93 -7.30
N TYR A 118 -9.89 7.69 -6.18
CA TYR A 118 -8.44 7.47 -6.15
C TYR A 118 -8.11 6.01 -5.91
N MET A 119 -7.12 5.50 -6.62
CA MET A 119 -6.66 4.13 -6.54
C MET A 119 -5.15 4.07 -6.36
N ILE A 120 -4.70 3.27 -5.40
CA ILE A 120 -3.30 2.88 -5.27
C ILE A 120 -3.19 1.37 -5.45
N VAL A 121 -2.22 0.94 -6.25
CA VAL A 121 -1.88 -0.47 -6.45
C VAL A 121 -0.45 -0.72 -5.97
N THR A 122 -0.23 -1.76 -5.17
CA THR A 122 1.13 -2.26 -4.90
C THR A 122 1.42 -3.49 -5.74
N SER A 123 2.67 -3.62 -6.22
CA SER A 123 3.12 -4.75 -7.02
C SER A 123 4.64 -4.94 -6.92
N GLU A 124 5.14 -6.10 -7.33
CA GLU A 124 6.59 -6.36 -7.42
C GLU A 124 7.21 -5.75 -8.69
N ILE A 125 6.46 -5.79 -9.80
CA ILE A 125 6.83 -5.24 -11.10
C ILE A 125 5.82 -4.15 -11.52
N PRO A 126 6.14 -3.28 -12.49
CA PRO A 126 5.19 -2.31 -13.00
C PRO A 126 3.90 -2.96 -13.51
N ILE A 127 2.74 -2.37 -13.26
CA ILE A 127 1.45 -2.90 -13.72
C ILE A 127 1.36 -3.07 -15.25
N VAL A 128 2.14 -2.30 -16.00
CA VAL A 128 2.22 -2.40 -17.47
C VAL A 128 2.98 -3.64 -17.95
N ASP A 129 3.70 -4.30 -17.05
CA ASP A 129 4.49 -5.50 -17.29
C ASP A 129 3.87 -6.75 -16.64
N ILE A 130 2.70 -6.62 -15.99
CA ILE A 130 1.86 -7.72 -15.46
C ILE A 130 0.93 -8.18 -16.59
#